data_AF-J7QF91-F1
#
_entry.id   AF-J7QF91-F1
#
_cell.length_a   1.000
_cell.length_b   1.000
_cell.length_c   1.000
_cell.angle_alpha   90.00
_cell.angle_beta   90.00
_cell.angle_gamma   90.00
#
_symmetry.space_group_name_H-M   'P 1'
#
loop_
_entity.id
_entity.type
_entity.pdbx_description
1 polymer ?
#
loop_
_entity_poly.entity_id
_entity_poly.type
_entity_poly.pdbx_seq_one_letter_code
_entity_poly.pdbx_strand_id
1 'polypeptide(L)'
;MAPAQKLIIASPSKGRLQENAAAFFARAGLELTQGRGARDYRGAVAGVEGAEVAYLSASEITRRLALGEAHLGVTGEDLVREEIADADNKVELLAPLGFGAANVVVAVPQAWIDVRYMSDLADVADGFRARHGRGLRVATKYVNTTRRFFAAQGVSDYRIVESSGATEGAPAAGSADLIVDITTTGATLAANALKIVDDGVILRSQANLVASLTAPWDNAAREAARVILSRIAAEEEARTTRDVRASLPAPSEHVLREAEANFGAGLRNFDAESATFSCPAKKVAALADWLIARGAKSVTSARLDYIFQAENALWSKLAARLG
;
A
#
# COMPACT_ATOMS: atom_id res chain seq x y z
N MET A 1 -17.80 -34.89 7.03
CA MET A 1 -17.45 -33.66 6.29
C MET A 1 -16.10 -33.19 6.78
N ALA A 2 -15.15 -32.89 5.89
CA ALA A 2 -13.95 -32.16 6.30
C ALA A 2 -14.38 -30.80 6.89
N PRO A 3 -13.72 -30.30 7.95
CA PRO A 3 -14.05 -29.00 8.51
C PRO A 3 -13.93 -27.92 7.42
N ALA A 4 -14.88 -26.98 7.37
CA ALA A 4 -14.82 -25.85 6.46
C ALA A 4 -13.51 -25.09 6.66
N GLN A 5 -12.82 -24.78 5.57
CA GLN A 5 -11.53 -24.11 5.67
C GLN A 5 -11.77 -22.65 6.04
N LYS A 6 -11.12 -22.20 7.12
CA LYS A 6 -11.21 -20.81 7.53
C LYS A 6 -10.41 -19.93 6.59
N LEU A 7 -10.91 -18.73 6.32
CA LEU A 7 -10.12 -17.66 5.74
C LEU A 7 -9.02 -17.24 6.73
N ILE A 8 -7.78 -17.15 6.26
CA ILE A 8 -6.62 -16.79 7.08
C ILE A 8 -6.12 -15.41 6.67
N ILE A 9 -6.10 -14.47 7.61
CA ILE A 9 -5.51 -13.13 7.45
C ILE A 9 -4.16 -13.09 8.16
N ALA A 10 -3.08 -12.93 7.42
CA ALA A 10 -1.74 -12.80 7.95
C ALA A 10 -1.44 -11.33 8.30
N SER A 11 -1.31 -11.01 9.58
CA SER A 11 -1.03 -9.66 10.09
C SER A 11 0.37 -9.57 10.68
N PRO A 12 1.06 -8.41 10.61
CA PRO A 12 2.36 -8.21 11.26
C PRO A 12 2.29 -8.52 12.76
N SER A 13 3.32 -9.19 13.30
CA SER A 13 3.33 -9.69 14.67
C SER A 13 3.83 -8.72 15.74
N LYS A 14 4.52 -7.63 15.35
CA LYS A 14 5.11 -6.67 16.29
C LYS A 14 5.37 -5.29 15.69
N GLY A 15 5.50 -4.31 16.58
CA GLY A 15 5.95 -2.95 16.28
C GLY A 15 4.89 -2.10 15.57
N ARG A 16 5.32 -0.94 15.06
CA ARG A 16 4.42 0.06 14.44
C ARG A 16 3.58 -0.49 13.30
N LEU A 17 4.09 -1.48 12.56
CA LEU A 17 3.36 -2.10 11.46
C LEU A 17 2.18 -2.94 11.96
N GLN A 18 2.33 -3.64 13.09
CA GLN A 18 1.23 -4.37 13.75
C GLN A 18 0.17 -3.39 14.26
N GLU A 19 0.60 -2.33 14.97
CA GLU A 19 -0.32 -1.33 15.53
C GLU A 19 -1.14 -0.66 14.41
N ASN A 20 -0.49 -0.26 13.32
CA ASN A 20 -1.17 0.34 12.17
C ASN A 20 -2.09 -0.65 11.45
N ALA A 21 -1.69 -1.92 11.30
CA ALA A 21 -2.55 -2.95 10.72
C ALA A 21 -3.78 -3.22 11.60
N ALA A 22 -3.61 -3.32 12.93
CA ALA A 22 -4.71 -3.49 13.87
C ALA A 22 -5.67 -2.29 13.81
N ALA A 23 -5.14 -1.06 13.81
CA ALA A 23 -5.93 0.15 13.65
C ALA A 23 -6.66 0.20 12.29
N PHE A 24 -6.05 -0.34 11.23
CA PHE A 24 -6.65 -0.46 9.91
C PHE A 24 -7.88 -1.36 9.87
N PHE A 25 -7.84 -2.51 10.56
CA PHE A 25 -9.01 -3.36 10.63
C PHE A 25 -10.04 -2.83 11.65
N ALA A 26 -9.58 -2.30 12.78
CA ALA A 26 -10.46 -1.79 13.84
C ALA A 26 -11.37 -0.66 13.36
N ARG A 27 -10.85 0.29 12.57
CA ARG A 27 -11.68 1.38 12.00
C ARG A 27 -12.82 0.87 11.11
N ALA A 28 -12.63 -0.25 10.41
CA ALA A 28 -13.66 -0.92 9.61
C ALA A 28 -14.56 -1.85 10.45
N GLY A 29 -14.52 -1.75 11.78
CA GLY A 29 -15.29 -2.61 12.68
C GLY A 29 -14.85 -4.07 12.67
N LEU A 30 -13.59 -4.33 12.30
CA LEU A 30 -13.00 -5.66 12.15
C LEU A 30 -11.87 -5.87 13.18
N GLU A 31 -12.11 -5.57 14.45
CA GLU A 31 -11.07 -5.71 15.49
C GLU A 31 -10.40 -7.10 15.45
N LEU A 32 -9.07 -7.10 15.40
CA LEU A 32 -8.29 -8.33 15.44
C LEU A 32 -8.02 -8.69 16.90
N THR A 33 -8.57 -9.83 17.35
CA THR A 33 -8.52 -10.25 18.76
C THR A 33 -7.56 -11.42 18.95
N GLN A 34 -6.70 -11.35 19.96
CA GLN A 34 -5.82 -12.45 20.38
C GLN A 34 -6.45 -13.20 21.56
N GLY A 35 -6.75 -14.49 21.40
CA GLY A 35 -7.59 -15.24 22.33
C GLY A 35 -7.02 -15.39 23.75
N ARG A 36 -5.69 -15.54 23.90
CA ARG A 36 -5.04 -15.74 25.21
C ARG A 36 -3.87 -14.78 25.48
N GLY A 37 -3.93 -13.57 24.93
CA GLY A 37 -2.95 -12.50 25.14
C GLY A 37 -1.86 -12.39 24.06
N ALA A 38 -0.91 -11.46 24.25
CA ALA A 38 0.04 -10.98 23.24
C ALA A 38 1.00 -12.01 22.63
N ARG A 39 1.02 -13.25 23.15
CA ARG A 39 1.88 -14.35 22.66
C ARG A 39 1.15 -15.35 21.77
N ASP A 40 -0.17 -15.21 21.59
CA ASP A 40 -0.92 -16.09 20.72
C ASP A 40 -0.65 -15.71 19.25
N TYR A 41 -0.15 -16.66 18.49
CA TYR A 41 0.12 -16.48 17.05
C TYR A 41 -1.15 -16.53 16.22
N ARG A 42 -2.28 -16.93 16.84
CA ARG A 42 -3.60 -16.95 16.21
C ARG A 42 -4.60 -16.04 16.92
N GLY A 43 -5.51 -15.51 16.13
CA GLY A 43 -6.58 -14.63 16.58
C GLY A 43 -7.86 -14.80 15.76
N ALA A 44 -8.87 -14.00 16.08
CA ALA A 44 -10.13 -13.93 15.37
C ALA A 44 -10.41 -12.52 14.87
N VAL A 45 -11.25 -12.42 13.86
CA VAL A 45 -11.76 -11.14 13.34
C VAL A 45 -13.14 -10.89 13.92
N ALA A 46 -13.32 -9.77 14.63
CA ALA A 46 -14.60 -9.45 15.25
C ALA A 46 -15.73 -9.38 14.21
N GLY A 47 -16.83 -10.10 14.49
CA GLY A 47 -18.04 -10.07 13.66
C GLY A 47 -17.90 -10.71 12.27
N VAL A 48 -16.91 -11.59 12.06
CA VAL A 48 -16.75 -12.40 10.84
C VAL A 48 -16.48 -13.86 11.23
N GLU A 49 -17.52 -14.69 11.17
CA GLU A 49 -17.38 -16.13 11.35
C GLU A 49 -16.57 -16.74 10.19
N GLY A 50 -15.80 -17.80 10.46
CA GLY A 50 -14.98 -18.45 9.43
C GLY A 50 -13.71 -17.72 9.03
N ALA A 51 -13.36 -16.59 9.68
CA ALA A 51 -12.07 -15.93 9.52
C ALA A 51 -11.18 -16.07 10.77
N GLU A 52 -9.88 -16.26 10.56
CA GLU A 52 -8.85 -16.24 11.60
C GLU A 52 -7.68 -15.34 11.22
N VAL A 53 -6.97 -14.85 12.22
CA VAL A 53 -5.79 -14.02 12.06
C VAL A 53 -4.56 -14.82 12.44
N ALA A 54 -3.50 -14.74 11.64
CA ALA A 54 -2.18 -15.26 11.96
C ALA A 54 -1.20 -14.08 12.13
N TYR A 55 -0.57 -13.95 13.29
CA TYR A 55 0.41 -12.89 13.56
C TYR A 55 1.82 -13.34 13.21
N LEU A 56 2.39 -12.80 12.14
CA LEU A 56 3.63 -13.28 11.52
C LEU A 56 4.62 -12.14 11.25
N SER A 57 5.90 -12.46 11.00
CA SER A 57 6.85 -11.47 10.49
C SER A 57 6.50 -11.09 9.05
N ALA A 58 6.87 -9.88 8.59
CA ALA A 58 6.50 -9.40 7.26
C ALA A 58 6.98 -10.33 6.11
N SER A 59 8.19 -10.88 6.22
CA SER A 59 8.73 -11.89 5.28
C SER A 59 8.05 -13.26 5.39
N GLU A 60 7.47 -13.60 6.54
CA GLU A 60 6.66 -14.81 6.65
C GLU A 60 5.27 -14.61 6.03
N ILE A 61 4.69 -13.41 6.14
CA ILE A 61 3.41 -13.07 5.50
C ILE A 61 3.50 -13.25 3.98
N THR A 62 4.51 -12.66 3.34
CA THR A 62 4.79 -12.82 1.90
C THR A 62 4.97 -14.28 1.51
N ARG A 63 5.77 -15.05 2.28
CA ARG A 63 5.97 -16.49 2.04
C ARG A 63 4.64 -17.26 2.09
N ARG A 64 3.81 -17.03 3.11
CA ARG A 64 2.53 -17.73 3.27
C ARG A 64 1.51 -17.33 2.21
N LEU A 65 1.48 -16.07 1.79
CA LEU A 65 0.65 -15.63 0.67
C LEU A 65 1.07 -16.33 -0.63
N ALA A 66 2.36 -16.41 -0.92
CA ALA A 66 2.87 -17.07 -2.13
C ALA A 66 2.55 -18.57 -2.16
N LEU A 67 2.64 -19.24 -1.01
CA LEU A 67 2.35 -20.68 -0.86
C LEU A 67 0.86 -21.02 -0.73
N GLY A 68 -0.03 -20.01 -0.65
CA GLY A 68 -1.46 -20.22 -0.44
C GLY A 68 -1.82 -20.66 0.98
N GLU A 69 -0.90 -20.52 1.94
CA GLU A 69 -1.12 -20.81 3.37
C GLU A 69 -1.88 -19.67 4.09
N ALA A 70 -1.95 -18.48 3.48
CA ALA A 70 -2.77 -17.36 3.93
C ALA A 70 -3.56 -16.81 2.74
N HIS A 71 -4.80 -16.38 3.00
CA HIS A 71 -5.70 -15.88 1.97
C HIS A 71 -5.49 -14.38 1.75
N LEU A 72 -5.41 -13.64 2.86
CA LEU A 72 -5.14 -12.20 2.89
C LEU A 72 -3.93 -11.94 3.77
N GLY A 73 -3.24 -10.83 3.55
CA GLY A 73 -2.16 -10.41 4.44
C GLY A 73 -1.82 -8.92 4.34
N VAL A 74 -1.25 -8.38 5.41
CA VAL A 74 -0.73 -7.01 5.46
C VAL A 74 0.78 -7.04 5.46
N THR A 75 1.40 -6.58 4.37
CA THR A 75 2.86 -6.54 4.22
C THR A 75 3.28 -5.40 3.27
N GLY A 76 4.57 -5.08 3.21
CA GLY A 76 5.11 -4.06 2.32
C GLY A 76 5.14 -4.53 0.86
N GLU A 77 4.86 -3.64 -0.09
CA GLU A 77 4.99 -3.95 -1.52
C GLU A 77 6.44 -4.31 -1.89
N ASP A 78 7.43 -3.68 -1.24
CA ASP A 78 8.85 -4.00 -1.38
C ASP A 78 9.14 -5.48 -1.13
N LEU A 79 8.59 -6.06 -0.06
CA LEU A 79 8.76 -7.48 0.25
C LEU A 79 8.01 -8.37 -0.74
N VAL A 80 6.81 -7.98 -1.17
CA VAL A 80 6.06 -8.72 -2.21
C VAL A 80 6.87 -8.80 -3.52
N ARG A 81 7.40 -7.65 -3.98
CA ARG A 81 8.15 -7.55 -5.24
C ARG A 81 9.54 -8.18 -5.17
N GLU A 82 10.10 -8.31 -3.98
CA GLU A 82 11.41 -8.92 -3.74
C GLU A 82 11.33 -10.44 -3.54
N GLU A 83 10.42 -10.91 -2.68
CA GLU A 83 10.42 -12.29 -2.19
C GLU A 83 9.50 -13.22 -3.00
N ILE A 84 8.48 -12.69 -3.68
CA ILE A 84 7.53 -13.51 -4.46
C ILE A 84 7.97 -13.53 -5.93
N ALA A 85 8.55 -14.66 -6.34
CA ALA A 85 8.79 -14.92 -7.76
C ALA A 85 7.45 -14.98 -8.51
N ASP A 86 7.35 -14.21 -9.59
CA ASP A 86 6.12 -14.03 -10.37
C ASP A 86 4.93 -13.50 -9.53
N ALA A 87 5.19 -12.46 -8.75
CA ALA A 87 4.24 -11.86 -7.82
C ALA A 87 2.88 -11.56 -8.47
N ASP A 88 2.88 -10.99 -9.68
CA ASP A 88 1.65 -10.59 -10.36
C ASP A 88 0.71 -11.76 -10.64
N ASN A 89 1.21 -13.00 -10.77
CA ASN A 89 0.40 -14.20 -10.97
C ASN A 89 0.08 -14.97 -9.68
N LYS A 90 0.77 -14.68 -8.58
CA LYS A 90 0.58 -15.38 -7.29
C LYS A 90 -0.21 -14.60 -6.26
N VAL A 91 -0.18 -13.28 -6.34
CA VAL A 91 -0.84 -12.40 -5.39
C VAL A 91 -1.49 -11.22 -6.11
N GLU A 92 -2.47 -10.61 -5.45
CA GLU A 92 -3.11 -9.37 -5.87
C GLU A 92 -2.93 -8.31 -4.78
N LEU A 93 -2.37 -7.15 -5.14
CA LEU A 93 -2.26 -5.99 -4.25
C LEU A 93 -3.62 -5.27 -4.22
N LEU A 94 -4.50 -5.61 -3.29
CA LEU A 94 -5.87 -5.10 -3.25
C LEU A 94 -5.91 -3.59 -3.02
N ALA A 95 -5.24 -3.12 -1.97
CA ALA A 95 -5.24 -1.70 -1.59
C ALA A 95 -3.95 -1.28 -0.86
N PRO A 96 -3.40 -0.09 -1.18
CA PRO A 96 -2.43 0.57 -0.32
C PRO A 96 -3.09 1.04 0.99
N LEU A 97 -2.41 0.86 2.12
CA LEU A 97 -3.00 1.15 3.44
C LEU A 97 -2.62 2.52 4.00
N GLY A 98 -1.75 3.26 3.32
CA GLY A 98 -1.37 4.64 3.69
C GLY A 98 -0.39 4.75 4.86
N PHE A 99 0.25 3.65 5.26
CA PHE A 99 1.28 3.63 6.30
C PHE A 99 2.47 2.74 5.91
N GLY A 100 3.58 2.88 6.64
CA GLY A 100 4.82 2.13 6.35
C GLY A 100 5.51 2.59 5.06
N ALA A 101 5.35 3.86 4.69
CA ALA A 101 5.93 4.41 3.48
C ALA A 101 7.46 4.42 3.52
N ALA A 102 8.09 3.83 2.51
CA ALA A 102 9.52 3.90 2.29
C ALA A 102 9.87 3.54 0.83
N ASN A 103 10.93 4.14 0.31
CA ASN A 103 11.35 3.97 -1.07
C ASN A 103 12.56 3.06 -1.14
N VAL A 104 12.56 2.08 -2.05
CA VAL A 104 13.77 1.32 -2.42
C VAL A 104 14.52 2.16 -3.44
N VAL A 105 15.77 2.51 -3.14
CA VAL A 105 16.55 3.47 -3.93
C VAL A 105 17.97 2.98 -4.20
N VAL A 106 18.53 3.41 -5.32
CA VAL A 106 19.96 3.34 -5.62
C VAL A 106 20.64 4.53 -4.96
N ALA A 107 21.63 4.28 -4.11
CA ALA A 107 22.43 5.33 -3.48
C ALA A 107 23.93 5.11 -3.68
N VAL A 108 24.62 6.18 -4.07
CA VAL A 108 26.05 6.22 -4.36
C VAL A 108 26.77 7.17 -3.40
N PRO A 109 28.11 7.07 -3.24
CA PRO A 109 28.86 8.04 -2.45
C PRO A 109 28.64 9.48 -2.93
N GLN A 110 28.47 10.44 -2.01
CA GLN A 110 28.35 11.87 -2.34
C GLN A 110 29.57 12.40 -3.12
N ALA A 111 30.73 11.79 -2.88
CA ALA A 111 31.97 12.09 -3.60
C ALA A 111 31.90 11.76 -5.11
N TRP A 112 30.94 10.94 -5.57
CA TRP A 112 30.71 10.67 -6.99
C TRP A 112 29.92 11.83 -7.61
N ILE A 113 30.55 12.99 -7.71
CA ILE A 113 29.90 14.25 -8.11
C ILE A 113 29.22 14.18 -9.48
N ASP A 114 29.82 13.43 -10.41
CA ASP A 114 29.36 13.30 -11.80
C ASP A 114 28.29 12.23 -12.02
N VAL A 115 27.90 11.50 -10.97
CA VAL A 115 26.83 10.50 -11.03
C VAL A 115 25.54 11.12 -10.51
N ARG A 116 24.67 11.58 -11.41
CA ARG A 116 23.33 12.12 -11.08
C ARG A 116 22.21 11.18 -11.48
N TYR A 117 22.35 10.51 -12.63
CA TYR A 117 21.34 9.62 -13.21
C TYR A 117 21.86 8.19 -13.32
N MET A 118 20.95 7.24 -13.55
CA MET A 118 21.28 5.84 -13.75
C MET A 118 22.14 5.61 -15.00
N SER A 119 22.03 6.46 -16.02
CA SER A 119 22.93 6.45 -17.19
C SER A 119 24.38 6.69 -16.80
N ASP A 120 24.63 7.64 -15.89
CA ASP A 120 25.98 7.95 -15.42
C ASP A 120 26.56 6.77 -14.62
N LEU A 121 25.70 6.07 -13.87
CA LEU A 121 26.10 4.86 -13.15
C LEU A 121 26.43 3.71 -14.12
N ALA A 122 25.72 3.58 -15.24
CA ALA A 122 26.02 2.59 -16.27
C ALA A 122 27.40 2.85 -16.89
N ASP A 123 27.70 4.10 -17.25
CA ASP A 123 29.03 4.50 -17.75
C ASP A 123 30.14 4.19 -16.74
N VAL A 124 29.88 4.45 -15.44
CA VAL A 124 30.82 4.09 -14.37
C VAL A 124 31.04 2.58 -14.33
N ALA A 125 29.97 1.78 -14.41
CA ALA A 125 30.03 0.33 -14.36
C ALA A 125 30.88 -0.26 -15.50
N ASP A 126 30.67 0.20 -16.73
CA ASP A 126 31.39 -0.28 -17.92
C ASP A 126 32.90 -0.01 -17.82
N GLY A 127 33.28 1.17 -17.32
CA GLY A 127 34.69 1.52 -17.09
C GLY A 127 35.28 1.01 -15.78
N PHE A 128 34.48 0.42 -14.88
CA PHE A 128 34.93 0.12 -13.51
C PHE A 128 35.99 -0.98 -13.49
N ARG A 129 35.77 -2.04 -14.26
CA ARG A 129 36.69 -3.19 -14.33
C ARG A 129 38.04 -2.84 -14.88
N ALA A 130 38.11 -2.03 -15.93
CA ALA A 130 39.39 -1.59 -16.50
C ALA A 130 40.22 -0.80 -15.48
N ARG A 131 39.58 -0.04 -14.59
CA ARG A 131 40.23 0.79 -13.56
C ARG A 131 40.57 0.04 -12.28
N HIS A 132 39.75 -0.94 -11.89
CA HIS A 132 39.83 -1.58 -10.57
C HIS A 132 40.06 -3.09 -10.61
N GLY A 133 40.11 -3.72 -11.78
CA GLY A 133 40.29 -5.17 -11.94
C GLY A 133 39.07 -6.04 -11.56
N ARG A 134 37.93 -5.42 -11.26
CA ARG A 134 36.68 -6.06 -10.86
C ARG A 134 35.47 -5.20 -11.24
N GLY A 135 34.27 -5.78 -11.34
CA GLY A 135 33.03 -5.02 -11.48
C GLY A 135 32.63 -4.28 -10.19
N LEU A 136 31.58 -3.46 -10.30
CA LEU A 136 30.98 -2.76 -9.17
C LEU A 136 30.43 -3.73 -8.13
N ARG A 137 30.44 -3.33 -6.86
CA ARG A 137 29.82 -4.06 -5.76
C ARG A 137 28.63 -3.28 -5.24
N VAL A 138 27.47 -3.92 -5.24
CA VAL A 138 26.21 -3.31 -4.78
C VAL A 138 25.80 -4.01 -3.48
N ALA A 139 25.83 -3.30 -2.35
CA ALA A 139 25.29 -3.86 -1.11
C ALA A 139 23.77 -3.74 -1.11
N THR A 140 23.05 -4.85 -0.90
CA THR A 140 21.59 -4.84 -0.82
C THR A 140 21.04 -6.13 -0.21
N LYS A 141 19.84 -6.06 0.37
CA LYS A 141 18.97 -7.23 0.61
C LYS A 141 17.93 -7.44 -0.50
N TYR A 142 17.77 -6.48 -1.41
CA TYR A 142 16.77 -6.48 -2.48
C TYR A 142 17.38 -7.06 -3.77
N VAL A 143 17.80 -8.32 -3.73
CA VAL A 143 18.56 -8.97 -4.81
C VAL A 143 17.77 -8.99 -6.11
N ASN A 144 16.52 -9.45 -6.08
CA ASN A 144 15.70 -9.63 -7.28
C ASN A 144 15.27 -8.28 -7.86
N THR A 145 14.89 -7.36 -6.99
CA THR A 145 14.48 -6.01 -7.36
C THR A 145 15.64 -5.20 -7.96
N THR A 146 16.82 -5.29 -7.35
CA THR A 146 18.04 -4.66 -7.87
C THR A 146 18.39 -5.19 -9.24
N ARG A 147 18.40 -6.52 -9.43
CA ARG A 147 18.72 -7.14 -10.73
C ARG A 147 17.81 -6.67 -11.84
N ARG A 148 16.50 -6.67 -11.59
CA ARG A 148 15.48 -6.24 -12.57
C ARG A 148 15.64 -4.76 -12.92
N PHE A 149 15.86 -3.90 -11.93
CA PHE A 149 16.04 -2.47 -12.15
C PHE A 149 17.34 -2.16 -12.91
N PHE A 150 18.46 -2.78 -12.51
CA PHE A 150 19.76 -2.54 -13.13
C PHE A 150 19.78 -3.01 -14.59
N ALA A 151 19.19 -4.17 -14.87
CA ALA A 151 19.03 -4.65 -16.25
C ALA A 151 18.21 -3.67 -17.10
N ALA A 152 17.12 -3.10 -16.57
CA ALA A 152 16.31 -2.11 -17.28
C ALA A 152 17.04 -0.78 -17.51
N GLN A 153 18.00 -0.44 -16.65
CA GLN A 153 18.81 0.78 -16.72
C GLN A 153 20.16 0.58 -17.44
N GLY A 154 20.42 -0.60 -18.01
CA GLY A 154 21.68 -0.88 -18.73
C GLY A 154 22.92 -1.07 -17.84
N VAL A 155 22.76 -1.19 -16.52
CA VAL A 155 23.89 -1.44 -15.60
C VAL A 155 24.21 -2.93 -15.59
N SER A 156 25.26 -3.35 -16.31
CA SER A 156 25.58 -4.79 -16.50
C SER A 156 26.78 -5.33 -15.70
N ASP A 157 27.86 -4.57 -15.49
CA ASP A 157 29.08 -5.09 -14.81
C ASP A 157 29.08 -4.79 -13.29
N TYR A 158 28.31 -5.59 -12.55
CA TYR A 158 28.26 -5.53 -11.09
C TYR A 158 28.13 -6.91 -10.46
N ARG A 159 28.43 -6.98 -9.16
CA ARG A 159 28.10 -8.10 -8.28
C ARG A 159 27.32 -7.60 -7.07
N ILE A 160 26.32 -8.36 -6.66
CA ILE A 160 25.59 -8.08 -5.42
C ILE A 160 26.38 -8.62 -4.24
N VAL A 161 26.49 -7.80 -3.20
CA VAL A 161 26.98 -8.19 -1.88
C VAL A 161 25.76 -8.15 -0.95
N GLU A 162 25.28 -9.32 -0.54
CA GLU A 162 24.10 -9.38 0.32
C GLU A 162 24.39 -8.71 1.67
N SER A 163 23.50 -7.81 2.08
CA SER A 163 23.61 -7.06 3.34
C SER A 163 22.29 -7.15 4.09
N SER A 164 22.31 -7.82 5.24
CA SER A 164 21.13 -8.02 6.11
C SER A 164 20.97 -6.95 7.20
N GLY A 165 21.87 -5.95 7.27
CA GLY A 165 21.80 -4.84 8.21
C GLY A 165 22.93 -3.83 8.02
N ALA A 166 22.65 -2.56 8.36
CA ALA A 166 23.55 -1.41 8.19
C ALA A 166 24.14 -1.31 6.78
N THR A 167 23.29 -1.50 5.76
CA THR A 167 23.69 -1.49 4.35
C THR A 167 24.37 -0.18 3.97
N GLU A 168 23.94 0.94 4.56
CA GLU A 168 24.51 2.27 4.41
C GLU A 168 26.00 2.37 4.80
N GLY A 169 26.49 1.50 5.69
CA GLY A 169 27.90 1.47 6.10
C GLY A 169 28.80 0.71 5.13
N ALA A 170 28.24 -0.08 4.21
CA ALA A 170 29.01 -0.95 3.33
C ALA A 170 30.01 -0.21 2.41
N PRO A 171 29.67 0.97 1.84
CA PRO A 171 30.62 1.77 1.08
C PRO A 171 31.80 2.27 1.93
N ALA A 172 31.53 2.80 3.13
CA ALA A 172 32.56 3.31 4.03
C ALA A 172 33.49 2.20 4.55
N ALA A 173 32.95 1.00 4.78
CA ALA A 173 33.73 -0.18 5.14
C ALA A 173 34.51 -0.80 3.97
N GLY A 174 34.32 -0.30 2.74
CA GLY A 174 34.97 -0.81 1.54
C GLY A 174 34.47 -2.19 1.09
N SER A 175 33.34 -2.68 1.61
CA SER A 175 32.75 -3.98 1.23
C SER A 175 31.87 -3.86 -0.02
N ALA A 176 31.33 -2.68 -0.29
CA ALA A 176 30.61 -2.32 -1.52
C ALA A 176 31.07 -0.96 -2.07
N ASP A 177 30.66 -0.63 -3.29
CA ASP A 177 30.96 0.66 -3.94
C ASP A 177 29.72 1.57 -3.96
N LEU A 178 28.53 0.96 -4.02
CA LEU A 178 27.22 1.62 -3.88
C LEU A 178 26.23 0.69 -3.18
N ILE A 179 25.02 1.17 -2.92
CA ILE A 179 23.98 0.38 -2.28
C ILE A 179 22.65 0.47 -3.01
N VAL A 180 21.82 -0.55 -2.80
CA VAL A 180 20.37 -0.47 -2.99
C VAL A 180 19.72 -0.77 -1.65
N ASP A 181 19.04 0.21 -1.09
CA ASP A 181 18.40 0.07 0.22
C ASP A 181 17.11 0.88 0.31
N ILE A 182 16.35 0.64 1.37
CA ILE A 182 15.08 1.30 1.63
C ILE A 182 15.29 2.55 2.50
N THR A 183 14.60 3.64 2.18
CA THR A 183 14.67 4.89 2.95
C THR A 183 13.34 5.62 2.97
N THR A 184 13.02 6.28 4.08
CA THR A 184 11.83 7.13 4.18
C THR A 184 12.16 8.58 3.81
N THR A 185 13.20 9.16 4.43
CA THR A 185 13.57 10.58 4.26
C THR A 185 14.92 10.79 3.61
N GLY A 186 15.74 9.74 3.44
CA GLY A 186 17.13 9.85 3.00
C GLY A 186 18.12 10.27 4.09
N ALA A 187 17.67 10.59 5.31
CA ALA A 187 18.55 11.08 6.39
C ALA A 187 19.68 10.09 6.74
N THR A 188 19.37 8.80 6.83
CA THR A 188 20.37 7.74 7.10
C THR A 188 21.42 7.63 5.99
N LEU A 189 21.02 7.81 4.73
CA LEU A 189 21.93 7.80 3.59
C LEU A 189 22.87 9.00 3.66
N ALA A 190 22.33 10.19 3.90
CA ALA A 190 23.10 11.42 4.02
C ALA A 190 24.10 11.36 5.19
N ALA A 191 23.70 10.80 6.34
CA ALA A 191 24.57 10.60 7.50
C ALA A 191 25.77 9.67 7.21
N ASN A 192 25.68 8.83 6.17
CA ASN A 192 26.73 7.92 5.72
C ASN A 192 27.41 8.43 4.44
N ALA A 193 27.32 9.73 4.15
CA ALA A 193 27.90 10.36 2.96
C ALA A 193 27.44 9.73 1.63
N LEU A 194 26.19 9.28 1.57
CA LEU A 194 25.54 8.78 0.36
C LEU A 194 24.53 9.79 -0.18
N LYS A 195 24.30 9.75 -1.51
CA LYS A 195 23.23 10.45 -2.20
C LYS A 195 22.40 9.48 -3.02
N ILE A 196 21.11 9.76 -3.14
CA ILE A 196 20.19 9.02 -4.01
C ILE A 196 20.43 9.50 -5.45
N VAL A 197 20.47 8.57 -6.40
CA VAL A 197 20.50 8.88 -7.83
C VAL A 197 19.12 9.41 -8.25
N ASP A 198 19.03 10.48 -9.03
CA ASP A 198 17.81 11.26 -9.25
C ASP A 198 16.66 10.42 -9.82
N ASP A 199 16.95 9.54 -10.78
CA ASP A 199 16.06 8.54 -11.36
C ASP A 199 16.28 7.12 -10.79
N GLY A 200 17.05 7.01 -9.71
CA GLY A 200 17.37 5.76 -9.00
C GLY A 200 16.32 5.31 -7.98
N VAL A 201 15.11 5.86 -8.01
CA VAL A 201 14.01 5.38 -7.16
C VAL A 201 13.38 4.14 -7.81
N ILE A 202 13.70 2.96 -7.27
CA ILE A 202 13.28 1.67 -7.83
C ILE A 202 11.80 1.39 -7.55
N LEU A 203 11.37 1.63 -6.30
CA LEU A 203 10.01 1.34 -5.86
C LEU A 203 9.60 2.31 -4.75
N ARG A 204 8.40 2.88 -4.85
CA ARG A 204 7.75 3.62 -3.77
C ARG A 204 6.86 2.67 -2.99
N SER A 205 7.38 2.08 -1.92
CA SER A 205 6.69 1.06 -1.13
C SER A 205 5.84 1.68 -0.01
N GLN A 206 4.77 0.97 0.33
CA GLN A 206 3.99 1.13 1.55
C GLN A 206 3.36 -0.20 1.93
N ALA A 207 2.77 -0.28 3.13
CA ALA A 207 1.97 -1.43 3.51
C ALA A 207 0.75 -1.55 2.58
N ASN A 208 0.49 -2.77 2.13
CA ASN A 208 -0.64 -3.13 1.27
C ASN A 208 -1.45 -4.25 1.92
N LEU A 209 -2.76 -4.25 1.65
CA LEU A 209 -3.59 -5.43 1.80
C LEU A 209 -3.41 -6.28 0.55
N VAL A 210 -2.91 -7.51 0.74
CA VAL A 210 -2.53 -8.42 -0.34
C VAL A 210 -3.38 -9.67 -0.25
N ALA A 211 -3.88 -10.16 -1.39
CA ALA A 211 -4.57 -11.44 -1.48
C ALA A 211 -3.71 -12.49 -2.18
N SER A 212 -3.75 -13.72 -1.70
CA SER A 212 -3.16 -14.86 -2.41
C SER A 212 -4.09 -15.32 -3.53
N LEU A 213 -3.52 -15.61 -4.69
CA LEU A 213 -4.21 -16.24 -5.82
C LEU A 213 -3.98 -17.76 -5.86
N THR A 214 -3.10 -18.27 -5.00
CA THR A 214 -2.77 -19.70 -4.87
C THR A 214 -3.46 -20.36 -3.67
N ALA A 215 -4.04 -19.57 -2.77
CA ALA A 215 -4.81 -20.08 -1.63
C ALA A 215 -6.12 -20.79 -2.07
N PRO A 216 -6.60 -21.77 -1.29
CA PRO A 216 -7.86 -22.46 -1.56
C PRO A 216 -9.08 -21.58 -1.22
N TRP A 217 -9.64 -20.93 -2.23
CA TRP A 217 -10.82 -20.05 -2.10
C TRP A 217 -12.15 -20.82 -2.22
N ASP A 218 -12.50 -21.60 -1.19
CA ASP A 218 -13.81 -22.22 -1.08
C ASP A 218 -14.95 -21.19 -0.84
N ASN A 219 -16.20 -21.63 -0.89
CA ASN A 219 -17.35 -20.73 -0.74
C ASN A 219 -17.36 -19.99 0.61
N ALA A 220 -16.89 -20.64 1.69
CA ALA A 220 -16.85 -20.02 3.02
C ALA A 220 -15.76 -18.95 3.10
N ALA A 221 -14.58 -19.22 2.56
CA ALA A 221 -13.49 -18.26 2.48
C ALA A 221 -13.83 -17.08 1.57
N ARG A 222 -14.45 -17.33 0.41
CA ARG A 222 -14.94 -16.29 -0.51
C ARG A 222 -15.96 -15.38 0.18
N GLU A 223 -16.92 -15.95 0.90
CA GLU A 223 -17.94 -15.16 1.62
C GLU A 223 -17.32 -14.34 2.77
N ALA A 224 -16.42 -14.93 3.56
CA ALA A 224 -15.70 -14.22 4.62
C ALA A 224 -14.89 -13.04 4.05
N ALA A 225 -14.17 -13.25 2.93
CA ALA A 225 -13.44 -12.18 2.25
C ALA A 225 -14.38 -11.10 1.73
N ARG A 226 -15.50 -11.48 1.11
CA ARG A 226 -16.50 -10.53 0.62
C ARG A 226 -17.00 -9.63 1.76
N VAL A 227 -17.32 -10.19 2.93
CA VAL A 227 -17.76 -9.43 4.11
C VAL A 227 -16.66 -8.49 4.61
N ILE A 228 -15.42 -8.98 4.75
CA ILE A 228 -14.27 -8.19 5.21
C ILE A 228 -13.99 -7.03 4.26
N LEU A 229 -13.85 -7.30 2.96
CA LEU A 229 -13.56 -6.29 1.93
C LEU A 229 -14.73 -5.31 1.76
N SER A 230 -15.97 -5.76 2.00
CA SER A 230 -17.17 -4.90 2.06
C SER A 230 -17.06 -3.85 3.15
N ARG A 231 -16.72 -4.24 4.38
CA ARG A 231 -16.58 -3.29 5.49
C ARG A 231 -15.39 -2.36 5.31
N ILE A 232 -14.25 -2.87 4.82
CA ILE A 232 -13.06 -2.05 4.55
C ILE A 232 -13.36 -0.97 3.51
N ALA A 233 -13.96 -1.33 2.37
CA ALA A 233 -14.28 -0.34 1.35
C ALA A 233 -15.35 0.66 1.81
N ALA A 234 -16.35 0.19 2.57
CA ALA A 234 -17.42 1.05 3.07
C ALA A 234 -16.91 2.07 4.11
N GLU A 235 -15.95 1.69 4.96
CA GLU A 235 -15.27 2.62 5.88
C GLU A 235 -14.42 3.64 5.11
N GLU A 236 -13.64 3.19 4.13
CA GLU A 236 -12.80 4.08 3.32
C GLU A 236 -13.63 5.14 2.59
N GLU A 237 -14.73 4.72 1.96
CA GLU A 237 -15.67 5.60 1.27
C GLU A 237 -16.29 6.61 2.25
N ALA A 238 -16.76 6.15 3.42
CA ALA A 238 -17.33 7.03 4.44
C ALA A 238 -16.32 8.02 5.02
N ARG A 239 -15.06 7.60 5.20
CA ARG A 239 -13.99 8.44 5.72
C ARG A 239 -13.61 9.55 4.75
N THR A 240 -13.62 9.26 3.45
CA THR A 240 -13.21 10.18 2.38
C THR A 240 -14.37 11.02 1.82
N THR A 241 -15.61 10.67 2.12
CA THR A 241 -16.82 11.35 1.68
C THR A 241 -17.57 12.03 2.83
N ARG A 242 -18.34 13.07 2.55
CA ARG A 242 -19.23 13.76 3.48
C ARG A 242 -20.60 13.91 2.85
N ASP A 243 -21.63 13.83 3.69
CA ASP A 243 -22.96 14.28 3.31
C ASP A 243 -23.04 15.78 3.56
N VAL A 244 -23.20 16.54 2.49
CA VAL A 244 -23.33 17.99 2.51
C VAL A 244 -24.78 18.34 2.24
N ARG A 245 -25.48 18.84 3.26
CA ARG A 245 -26.88 19.27 3.14
C ARG A 245 -26.93 20.78 3.01
N ALA A 246 -27.60 21.27 1.99
CA ALA A 246 -27.75 22.68 1.73
C ALA A 246 -29.24 23.06 1.72
N SER A 247 -29.60 24.15 2.41
CA SER A 247 -30.95 24.70 2.41
C SER A 247 -31.16 25.52 1.14
N LEU A 248 -31.44 24.82 0.05
CA LEU A 248 -31.94 25.35 -1.21
C LEU A 248 -32.92 24.36 -1.86
N PRO A 249 -33.84 24.84 -2.70
CA PRO A 249 -34.71 23.96 -3.49
C PRO A 249 -33.92 23.03 -4.43
N ALA A 250 -34.62 22.08 -5.06
CA ALA A 250 -34.08 21.20 -6.08
C ALA A 250 -33.14 21.94 -7.07
N PRO A 251 -31.84 21.59 -7.13
CA PRO A 251 -30.91 22.21 -8.06
C PRO A 251 -31.25 21.82 -9.50
N SER A 252 -31.03 22.73 -10.45
CA SER A 252 -31.18 22.40 -11.87
C SER A 252 -30.11 21.42 -12.34
N GLU A 253 -30.36 20.68 -13.43
CA GLU A 253 -29.37 19.74 -14.00
C GLU A 253 -28.02 20.39 -14.27
N HIS A 254 -28.02 21.66 -14.70
CA HIS A 254 -26.77 22.39 -14.95
C HIS A 254 -25.95 22.55 -13.65
N VAL A 255 -26.60 22.93 -12.55
CA VAL A 255 -25.95 23.05 -11.23
C VAL A 255 -25.43 21.69 -10.75
N LEU A 256 -26.17 20.61 -11.00
CA LEU A 256 -25.71 19.26 -10.64
C LEU A 256 -24.45 18.86 -11.41
N ARG A 257 -24.39 19.12 -12.72
CA ARG A 257 -23.20 18.85 -13.54
C ARG A 257 -22.01 19.70 -13.11
N GLU A 258 -22.23 20.97 -12.78
CA GLU A 258 -21.15 21.83 -12.25
C GLU A 258 -20.66 21.35 -10.88
N ALA A 259 -21.56 20.89 -10.00
CA ALA A 259 -21.22 20.39 -8.68
C ALA A 259 -20.34 19.12 -8.78
N GLU A 260 -20.72 18.19 -9.66
CA GLU A 260 -19.97 16.99 -9.94
C GLU A 260 -18.61 17.31 -10.58
N ALA A 261 -18.57 18.13 -11.64
CA ALA A 261 -17.34 18.43 -12.36
C ALA A 261 -16.30 19.20 -11.52
N ASN A 262 -16.74 20.17 -10.71
CA ASN A 262 -15.83 21.05 -9.98
C ASN A 262 -15.44 20.51 -8.60
N PHE A 263 -16.32 19.72 -7.97
CA PHE A 263 -16.14 19.28 -6.59
C PHE A 263 -16.22 17.77 -6.39
N GLY A 264 -16.61 17.00 -7.41
CA GLY A 264 -16.96 15.58 -7.25
C GLY A 264 -18.23 15.40 -6.43
N ALA A 265 -19.11 16.40 -6.40
CA ALA A 265 -20.28 16.41 -5.55
C ALA A 265 -21.51 15.84 -6.27
N GLY A 266 -21.92 14.62 -5.91
CA GLY A 266 -23.08 13.94 -6.50
C GLY A 266 -24.34 14.14 -5.66
N LEU A 267 -25.47 14.44 -6.28
CA LEU A 267 -26.75 14.57 -5.58
C LEU A 267 -27.22 13.21 -5.04
N ARG A 268 -27.50 13.12 -3.74
CA ARG A 268 -28.07 11.92 -3.11
C ARG A 268 -29.59 12.00 -3.01
N ASN A 269 -30.09 13.14 -2.56
CA ASN A 269 -31.51 13.37 -2.35
C ASN A 269 -31.81 14.87 -2.36
N PHE A 270 -33.03 15.24 -2.67
CA PHE A 270 -33.51 16.60 -2.52
C PHE A 270 -35.01 16.61 -2.21
N ASP A 271 -35.44 17.71 -1.61
CA ASP A 271 -36.84 18.04 -1.37
C ASP A 271 -37.10 19.50 -1.76
N ALA A 272 -38.25 20.04 -1.37
CA ALA A 272 -38.63 21.41 -1.71
C ALA A 272 -37.74 22.48 -1.05
N GLU A 273 -37.04 22.14 0.05
CA GLU A 273 -36.33 23.09 0.91
C GLU A 273 -34.83 22.78 1.06
N SER A 274 -34.41 21.57 0.69
CA SER A 274 -33.03 21.13 0.85
C SER A 274 -32.56 20.16 -0.21
N ALA A 275 -31.25 20.21 -0.49
CA ALA A 275 -30.54 19.27 -1.34
C ALA A 275 -29.34 18.68 -0.58
N THR A 276 -29.16 17.38 -0.68
CA THR A 276 -28.07 16.64 -0.03
C THR A 276 -27.13 16.06 -1.08
N PHE A 277 -25.86 16.36 -0.95
CA PHE A 277 -24.79 15.94 -1.85
C PHE A 277 -23.82 15.01 -1.13
N SER A 278 -23.37 13.97 -1.82
CA SER A 278 -22.14 13.27 -1.51
C SER A 278 -20.97 14.11 -1.99
N CYS A 279 -20.03 14.48 -1.12
CA CYS A 279 -18.88 15.30 -1.50
C CYS A 279 -17.58 14.75 -0.91
N PRO A 280 -16.47 14.70 -1.67
CA PRO A 280 -15.14 14.44 -1.11
C PRO A 280 -14.83 15.38 0.05
N ALA A 281 -14.35 14.83 1.17
CA ALA A 281 -14.13 15.57 2.41
C ALA A 281 -13.22 16.80 2.24
N LYS A 282 -12.24 16.73 1.34
CA LYS A 282 -11.32 17.83 1.01
C LYS A 282 -11.96 18.98 0.22
N LYS A 283 -13.13 18.75 -0.39
CA LYS A 283 -13.83 19.71 -1.26
C LYS A 283 -15.05 20.35 -0.60
N VAL A 284 -15.41 19.92 0.61
CA VAL A 284 -16.62 20.37 1.32
C VAL A 284 -16.66 21.89 1.50
N ALA A 285 -15.57 22.51 1.95
CA ALA A 285 -15.55 23.97 2.16
C ALA A 285 -15.81 24.73 0.84
N ALA A 286 -15.13 24.33 -0.23
CA ALA A 286 -15.30 24.94 -1.55
C ALA A 286 -16.71 24.73 -2.12
N LEU A 287 -17.29 23.53 -1.94
CA LEU A 287 -18.68 23.25 -2.34
C LEU A 287 -19.66 24.11 -1.51
N ALA A 288 -19.45 24.25 -0.20
CA ALA A 288 -20.31 25.02 0.67
C ALA A 288 -20.35 26.50 0.26
N ASP A 289 -19.18 27.11 0.05
CA ASP A 289 -19.08 28.50 -0.43
C ASP A 289 -19.78 28.67 -1.78
N TRP A 290 -19.59 27.70 -2.68
CA TRP A 290 -20.18 27.70 -4.01
C TRP A 290 -21.72 27.57 -4.00
N LEU A 291 -22.26 26.74 -3.10
CA LEU A 291 -23.71 26.60 -2.88
C LEU A 291 -24.31 27.85 -2.23
N ILE A 292 -23.63 28.47 -1.26
CA ILE A 292 -24.05 29.72 -0.62
C ILE A 292 -24.13 30.85 -1.65
N ALA A 293 -23.13 30.96 -2.53
CA ALA A 293 -23.14 31.94 -3.63
C ALA A 293 -24.33 31.75 -4.60
N ARG A 294 -24.96 30.57 -4.60
CA ARG A 294 -26.12 30.20 -5.42
C ARG A 294 -27.44 30.23 -4.64
N GLY A 295 -27.46 30.84 -3.47
CA GLY A 295 -28.67 31.08 -2.69
C GLY A 295 -28.98 30.03 -1.63
N ALA A 296 -28.05 29.12 -1.31
CA ALA A 296 -28.19 28.28 -0.13
C ALA A 296 -28.22 29.16 1.13
N LYS A 297 -29.28 29.05 1.94
CA LYS A 297 -29.39 29.81 3.20
C LYS A 297 -28.42 29.29 4.27
N SER A 298 -28.16 28.00 4.24
CA SER A 298 -27.22 27.32 5.13
C SER A 298 -26.69 26.07 4.44
N VAL A 299 -25.47 25.68 4.79
CA VAL A 299 -24.84 24.42 4.36
C VAL A 299 -24.24 23.74 5.57
N THR A 300 -24.58 22.47 5.77
CA THR A 300 -24.03 21.63 6.83
C THR A 300 -23.32 20.43 6.23
N SER A 301 -22.35 19.87 6.96
CA SER A 301 -21.66 18.65 6.56
C SER A 301 -21.70 17.62 7.69
N ALA A 302 -22.07 16.38 7.38
CA ALA A 302 -22.05 15.26 8.30
C ALA A 302 -20.97 14.24 7.91
N ARG A 303 -20.43 13.56 8.92
CA ARG A 303 -19.61 12.36 8.74
C ARG A 303 -20.52 11.15 8.69
N LEU A 304 -20.15 10.18 7.86
CA LEU A 304 -20.78 8.88 7.79
C LEU A 304 -19.82 7.85 8.38
N ASP A 305 -20.35 6.83 9.04
CA ASP A 305 -19.52 5.75 9.60
C ASP A 305 -19.20 4.69 8.54
N TYR A 306 -20.18 4.38 7.67
CA TYR A 306 -20.03 3.45 6.54
C TYR A 306 -20.85 3.90 5.33
N ILE A 307 -20.34 3.65 4.13
CA ILE A 307 -21.08 3.80 2.87
C ILE A 307 -20.97 2.47 2.11
N PHE A 308 -21.98 1.61 2.28
CA PHE A 308 -22.05 0.36 1.52
C PHE A 308 -22.56 0.62 0.09
N GLN A 309 -21.88 0.05 -0.89
CA GLN A 309 -22.25 0.13 -2.30
C GLN A 309 -22.54 -1.29 -2.83
N ALA A 310 -23.39 -1.37 -3.86
CA ALA A 310 -23.72 -2.63 -4.52
C ALA A 310 -22.48 -3.28 -5.14
N GLU A 311 -21.61 -2.45 -5.71
CA GLU A 311 -20.29 -2.87 -6.19
C GLU A 311 -19.23 -2.58 -5.13
N ASN A 312 -18.40 -3.57 -4.82
CA ASN A 312 -17.28 -3.41 -3.92
C ASN A 312 -15.99 -3.52 -4.71
N ALA A 313 -15.29 -2.40 -4.92
CA ALA A 313 -14.09 -2.38 -5.76
C ALA A 313 -13.00 -3.37 -5.31
N LEU A 314 -12.83 -3.59 -4.00
CA LEU A 314 -11.83 -4.52 -3.46
C LEU A 314 -12.18 -5.98 -3.76
N TRP A 315 -13.43 -6.36 -3.53
CA TRP A 315 -13.94 -7.71 -3.80
C TRP A 315 -14.03 -7.95 -5.30
N SER A 316 -14.56 -7.03 -6.10
CA SER A 316 -14.63 -7.15 -7.55
C SER A 316 -13.24 -7.36 -8.16
N LYS A 317 -12.24 -6.61 -7.67
CA LYS A 317 -10.84 -6.77 -8.04
C LYS A 317 -10.31 -8.18 -7.71
N LEU A 318 -10.58 -8.69 -6.50
CA LEU A 318 -10.17 -10.05 -6.12
C LEU A 318 -10.89 -11.12 -6.94
N ALA A 319 -12.22 -11.03 -7.03
CA ALA A 319 -13.06 -12.01 -7.73
C ALA A 319 -12.66 -12.14 -9.21
N ALA A 320 -12.34 -11.02 -9.87
CA ALA A 320 -11.84 -11.03 -11.25
C ALA A 320 -10.54 -11.83 -11.41
N ARG A 321 -9.67 -11.86 -10.39
CA ARG A 321 -8.42 -12.63 -10.39
C ARG A 321 -8.61 -14.10 -10.05
N LEU A 322 -9.62 -14.44 -9.25
CA LEU A 322 -9.88 -15.81 -8.78
C LEU A 322 -10.70 -16.64 -9.78
N GLY A 323 -11.43 -15.99 -10.69
CA GLY A 323 -12.45 -16.64 -11.53
C GLY A 323 -13.62 -17.23 -10.73
#